data_AF-Q02CJ3-F1
#
_entry.id   AF-Q02CJ3-F1
#
_cell.length_a   1.000
_cell.length_b   1.000
_cell.length_c   1.000
_cell.angle_alpha   90.00
_cell.angle_beta   90.00
_cell.angle_gamma   90.00
#
_symmetry.space_group_name_H-M   'P 1'
#
loop_
_entity.id
_entity.type
_entity.pdbx_description
1 polymer ?
#
loop_
_entity_poly.entity_id
_entity_poly.type
_entity_poly.pdbx_seq_one_letter_code
_entity_poly.pdbx_strand_id
1 'polypeptide(L)'
;MLPNQLAAESFAGYPPQARRLAVSQVALLRRLPLGFAPLLLREVIVYDWRFPAERRDLDRQFTYLASLSPQQLARAMAAFSQLRLTPALEKADWVNSPATFSEQLTAHLWATHQIDAFRAAAVEYVAKSSAASPDQPLPVHRLGIAVIGQGVQENHYRLFRKLRPQGVYFTHVKPENGLAALIDAVAKRAAAHPSPYAHWYIDGGVSPAANLQGVSCISYAALAPARAALQSRMQKIYEASVFDPEAFRTRMAQTGAAEIGLDSGHDALLDRFQLSLLTEGSGTQVFATTFVQWAAREALRRAQPVTLLARFTPRQRENPMNELLAEARRRPELDPQGSLVDADMGAYYTWLNQQRLAGAEQTTFLAWFEDQREAVAIGPGLEPAKTSDTPTPLRDLIARLD
;
A
#
# COMPACT_ATOMS: atom_id res chain seq x y z
N MET A 1 3.11 29.71 -14.90
CA MET A 1 2.79 29.21 -16.26
C MET A 1 1.34 28.75 -16.25
N LEU A 2 0.55 29.06 -17.28
CA LEU A 2 -0.85 28.60 -17.39
C LEU A 2 -0.93 27.25 -18.13
N PRO A 3 -1.95 26.41 -17.91
CA PRO A 3 -2.06 25.11 -18.58
C PRO A 3 -1.99 25.18 -20.11
N ASN A 4 -2.60 26.19 -20.73
CA ASN A 4 -2.57 26.40 -22.19
C ASN A 4 -1.16 26.70 -22.76
N GLN A 5 -0.18 26.99 -21.91
CA GLN A 5 1.21 27.26 -22.27
C GLN A 5 2.11 26.01 -22.17
N LEU A 6 1.60 24.88 -21.67
CA LEU A 6 2.38 23.63 -21.55
C LEU A 6 2.99 23.23 -22.89
N ALA A 7 4.23 22.79 -22.92
CA ALA A 7 4.87 22.22 -24.11
C ALA A 7 5.56 20.90 -23.74
N ALA A 8 6.10 20.18 -24.73
CA ALA A 8 6.79 18.92 -24.46
C ALA A 8 8.01 19.12 -23.53
N GLU A 9 8.66 20.27 -23.68
CA GLU A 9 9.83 20.72 -22.91
C GLU A 9 9.48 21.00 -21.45
N SER A 10 8.22 21.32 -21.14
CA SER A 10 7.76 21.53 -19.76
C SER A 10 7.96 20.30 -18.87
N PHE A 11 8.07 19.11 -19.47
CA PHE A 11 8.22 17.83 -18.76
C PHE A 11 9.65 17.28 -18.81
N ALA A 12 10.65 18.11 -19.13
CA ALA A 12 12.04 17.65 -19.27
C ALA A 12 12.60 17.00 -18.00
N GLY A 13 12.16 17.44 -16.81
CA GLY A 13 12.56 16.88 -15.52
C GLY A 13 11.81 15.63 -15.08
N TYR A 14 10.83 15.16 -15.87
CA TYR A 14 10.05 13.97 -15.52
C TYR A 14 10.85 12.69 -15.79
N PRO A 15 10.64 11.61 -15.00
CA PRO A 15 11.16 10.29 -15.31
C PRO A 15 10.73 9.79 -16.71
N PRO A 16 11.44 8.82 -17.32
CA PRO A 16 11.25 8.48 -18.73
C PRO A 16 9.81 8.11 -19.13
N GLN A 17 9.11 7.26 -18.36
CA GLN A 17 7.75 6.85 -18.69
C GLN A 17 6.74 7.95 -18.37
N ALA A 18 6.90 8.63 -17.23
CA ALA A 18 6.13 9.81 -16.83
C ALA A 18 6.20 10.91 -17.90
N ARG A 19 7.41 11.22 -18.39
CA ARG A 19 7.64 12.20 -19.45
C ARG A 19 6.94 11.79 -20.73
N ARG A 20 7.08 10.52 -21.15
CA ARG A 20 6.41 10.00 -22.35
C ARG A 20 4.89 10.16 -22.27
N LEU A 21 4.30 9.80 -21.13
CA LEU A 21 2.87 9.94 -20.87
C LEU A 21 2.45 11.43 -20.87
N ALA A 22 3.16 12.29 -20.15
CA ALA A 22 2.85 13.71 -20.10
C ALA A 22 2.91 14.37 -21.48
N VAL A 23 3.97 14.08 -22.26
CA VAL A 23 4.16 14.61 -23.62
C VAL A 23 3.05 14.15 -24.57
N SER A 24 2.65 12.88 -24.52
CA SER A 24 1.56 12.38 -25.37
C SER A 24 0.21 12.99 -25.03
N GLN A 25 0.04 13.48 -23.79
CA GLN A 25 -1.20 14.09 -23.29
C GLN A 25 -1.19 15.62 -23.29
N VAL A 26 -0.16 16.29 -23.82
CA VAL A 26 -0.03 17.78 -23.79
C VAL A 26 -1.30 18.48 -24.29
N ALA A 27 -1.87 18.01 -25.40
CA ALA A 27 -3.06 18.63 -26.00
C ALA A 27 -4.28 18.56 -25.07
N LEU A 28 -4.43 17.45 -24.33
CA LEU A 28 -5.48 17.31 -23.32
C LEU A 28 -5.19 18.16 -22.08
N LEU A 29 -3.97 18.09 -21.55
CA LEU A 29 -3.54 18.84 -20.36
C LEU A 29 -3.71 20.35 -20.54
N ARG A 30 -3.45 20.89 -21.74
CA ARG A 30 -3.69 22.31 -22.08
C ARG A 30 -5.14 22.77 -21.93
N ARG A 31 -6.09 21.84 -21.98
CA ARG A 31 -7.54 22.10 -21.90
C ARG A 31 -8.09 21.97 -20.48
N LEU A 32 -7.29 21.47 -19.54
CA LEU A 32 -7.70 21.29 -18.14
C LEU A 32 -7.50 22.58 -17.34
N PRO A 33 -8.37 22.89 -16.36
CA PRO A 33 -8.20 24.06 -15.52
C PRO A 33 -7.04 23.90 -14.54
N LEU A 34 -6.45 25.03 -14.11
CA LEU A 34 -5.35 25.03 -13.15
C LEU A 34 -5.73 24.45 -11.78
N GLY A 35 -7.02 24.51 -11.40
CA GLY A 35 -7.53 23.85 -10.20
C GLY A 35 -7.54 22.33 -10.25
N PHE A 36 -7.26 21.72 -11.41
CA PHE A 36 -7.31 20.27 -11.63
C PHE A 36 -6.03 19.69 -12.24
N ALA A 37 -5.48 20.32 -13.29
CA ALA A 37 -4.33 19.78 -14.04
C ALA A 37 -3.12 19.38 -13.15
N PRO A 38 -2.72 20.18 -12.14
CA PRO A 38 -1.64 19.81 -11.22
C PRO A 38 -1.92 18.56 -10.40
N LEU A 39 -3.19 18.26 -10.08
CA LEU A 39 -3.57 17.06 -9.35
C LEU A 39 -3.30 15.81 -10.18
N LEU A 40 -3.61 15.87 -11.49
CA LEU A 40 -3.31 14.80 -12.42
C LEU A 40 -1.79 14.67 -12.63
N LEU A 41 -1.07 15.78 -12.78
CA LEU A 41 0.39 15.78 -12.91
C LEU A 41 1.11 15.25 -11.66
N ARG A 42 0.53 15.44 -10.47
CA ARG A 42 1.04 14.83 -9.23
C ARG A 42 1.07 13.31 -9.35
N GLU A 43 0.09 12.73 -10.03
CA GLU A 43 0.05 11.29 -10.24
C GLU A 43 0.97 10.85 -11.39
N VAL A 44 1.08 11.66 -12.46
CA VAL A 44 1.96 11.41 -13.62
C VAL A 44 3.44 11.47 -13.27
N ILE A 45 3.89 12.46 -12.48
CA ILE A 45 5.33 12.67 -12.22
C ILE A 45 5.99 11.47 -11.51
N VAL A 46 5.19 10.63 -10.84
CA VAL A 46 5.64 9.40 -10.16
C VAL A 46 5.31 8.12 -10.94
N TYR A 47 4.90 8.21 -12.21
CA TYR A 47 4.38 7.09 -13.00
C TYR A 47 5.35 5.89 -13.09
N ASP A 48 6.65 6.15 -13.26
CA ASP A 48 7.68 5.10 -13.36
C ASP A 48 7.71 4.19 -12.10
N TRP A 49 7.26 4.69 -10.95
CA TRP A 49 7.20 3.95 -9.69
C TRP A 49 5.78 3.56 -9.25
N ARG A 50 4.79 3.72 -10.14
CA ARG A 50 3.43 3.20 -9.92
C ARG A 50 3.36 1.73 -10.24
N PHE A 51 2.63 0.96 -9.43
CA PHE A 51 2.29 -0.42 -9.75
C PHE A 51 1.39 -0.49 -11.00
N PRO A 52 1.34 -1.64 -11.69
CA PRO A 52 0.47 -1.82 -12.85
C PRO A 52 -0.99 -1.41 -12.62
N ALA A 53 -1.55 -1.68 -11.43
CA ALA A 53 -2.91 -1.26 -11.09
C ALA A 53 -3.05 0.27 -11.04
N GLU A 54 -2.15 0.97 -10.32
CA GLU A 54 -2.13 2.43 -10.26
C GLU A 54 -1.93 3.08 -11.64
N ARG A 55 -1.13 2.46 -12.52
CA ARG A 55 -0.93 2.93 -13.90
C ARG A 55 -2.21 2.78 -14.72
N ARG A 56 -2.87 1.62 -14.66
CA ARG A 56 -4.16 1.39 -15.33
C ARG A 56 -5.20 2.40 -14.88
N ASP A 57 -5.27 2.73 -13.59
CA ASP A 57 -6.20 3.74 -13.07
C ASP A 57 -5.93 5.13 -13.65
N LEU A 58 -4.66 5.51 -13.78
CA LEU A 58 -4.29 6.79 -14.40
C LEU A 58 -4.56 6.79 -15.91
N ASP A 59 -4.23 5.70 -16.61
CA ASP A 59 -4.45 5.56 -18.05
C ASP A 59 -5.95 5.59 -18.38
N ARG A 60 -6.80 4.99 -17.53
CA ARG A 60 -8.27 5.10 -17.62
C ARG A 60 -8.76 6.52 -17.48
N GLN A 61 -8.20 7.30 -16.55
CA GLN A 61 -8.56 8.71 -16.40
C GLN A 61 -8.23 9.52 -17.65
N PHE A 62 -7.04 9.33 -18.23
CA PHE A 62 -6.68 9.98 -19.49
C PHE A 62 -7.59 9.54 -20.65
N THR A 63 -7.89 8.25 -20.74
CA THR A 63 -8.80 7.70 -21.76
C THR A 63 -10.19 8.31 -21.65
N TYR A 64 -10.75 8.36 -20.44
CA TYR A 64 -12.04 9.00 -20.17
C TYR A 64 -12.02 10.48 -20.58
N LEU A 65 -11.04 11.26 -20.11
CA LEU A 65 -10.94 12.69 -20.42
C LEU A 65 -10.76 12.95 -21.92
N ALA A 66 -9.99 12.11 -22.62
CA ALA A 66 -9.78 12.21 -24.07
C ALA A 66 -11.04 11.85 -24.87
N SER A 67 -11.91 10.98 -24.33
CA SER A 67 -13.17 10.60 -24.97
C SER A 67 -14.23 11.71 -24.97
N LEU A 68 -14.08 12.73 -24.11
CA LEU A 68 -15.05 13.80 -23.97
C LEU A 68 -14.92 14.83 -25.10
N SER A 69 -16.06 15.17 -25.71
CA SER A 69 -16.15 16.36 -26.59
C SER A 69 -15.77 17.65 -25.83
N PRO A 70 -15.40 18.74 -26.52
CA PRO A 70 -15.07 20.00 -25.86
C PRO A 70 -16.13 20.51 -24.88
N GLN A 71 -17.42 20.37 -25.23
CA GLN A 71 -18.52 20.77 -24.36
C GLN A 71 -18.66 19.85 -23.14
N GLN A 72 -18.50 18.54 -23.31
CA GLN A 72 -18.55 17.59 -22.19
C GLN A 72 -17.36 17.79 -21.24
N LEU A 73 -16.16 18.01 -21.77
CA LEU A 73 -14.97 18.29 -20.96
C LEU A 73 -15.16 19.60 -20.16
N ALA A 74 -15.64 20.67 -20.80
CA ALA A 74 -15.91 21.93 -20.11
C ALA A 74 -16.93 21.76 -18.98
N ARG A 75 -17.99 20.98 -19.20
CA ARG A 75 -18.98 20.65 -18.15
C ARG A 75 -18.36 19.82 -17.02
N ALA A 76 -17.58 18.79 -17.35
CA ALA A 76 -16.92 17.95 -16.35
C ALA A 76 -15.92 18.73 -15.49
N MET A 77 -15.26 19.75 -16.07
CA MET A 77 -14.26 20.56 -15.40
C MET A 77 -14.81 21.84 -14.75
N ALA A 78 -16.09 22.17 -14.94
CA ALA A 78 -16.69 23.46 -14.58
C ALA A 78 -16.45 23.84 -13.11
N ALA A 79 -16.66 22.89 -12.17
CA ALA A 79 -16.46 23.14 -10.75
C ALA A 79 -15.00 23.46 -10.40
N PHE A 80 -14.03 22.81 -11.07
CA PHE A 80 -12.60 23.10 -10.88
C PHE A 80 -12.19 24.43 -11.52
N SER A 81 -12.82 24.81 -12.62
CA SER A 81 -12.60 26.11 -13.29
C SER A 81 -13.14 27.29 -12.47
N GLN A 82 -14.14 27.07 -11.62
CA GLN A 82 -14.76 28.12 -10.79
C GLN A 82 -13.99 28.40 -9.49
N LEU A 83 -12.99 27.60 -9.15
CA LEU A 83 -12.17 27.79 -7.96
C LEU A 83 -11.41 29.12 -8.05
N ARG A 84 -11.55 29.96 -7.02
CA ARG A 84 -10.78 31.20 -6.89
C ARG A 84 -9.40 30.86 -6.37
N LEU A 85 -8.37 31.05 -7.19
CA LEU A 85 -6.96 30.80 -6.85
C LEU A 85 -6.28 32.11 -6.43
N THR A 86 -5.20 32.02 -5.66
CA THR A 86 -4.35 33.18 -5.37
C THR A 86 -3.37 33.44 -6.51
N PRO A 87 -2.89 34.68 -6.69
CA PRO A 87 -1.82 34.97 -7.65
C PRO A 87 -0.55 34.16 -7.42
N ALA A 88 -0.28 33.75 -6.18
CA ALA A 88 0.84 32.89 -5.83
C ALA A 88 0.66 31.47 -6.40
N LEU A 89 -0.53 30.88 -6.24
CA LEU A 89 -0.85 29.57 -6.83
C LEU A 89 -0.77 29.62 -8.37
N GLU A 90 -1.26 30.69 -9.00
CA GLU A 90 -1.21 30.86 -10.46
C GLU A 90 0.23 30.94 -11.01
N LYS A 91 1.16 31.42 -10.19
CA LYS A 91 2.59 31.58 -10.53
C LYS A 91 3.45 30.41 -10.07
N ALA A 92 2.91 29.49 -9.28
CA ALA A 92 3.66 28.35 -8.77
C ALA A 92 4.20 27.45 -9.90
N ASP A 93 5.31 26.77 -9.65
CA ASP A 93 5.83 25.73 -10.55
C ASP A 93 5.07 24.41 -10.34
N TRP A 94 3.78 24.43 -10.71
CA TRP A 94 2.89 23.28 -10.55
C TRP A 94 3.22 22.12 -11.49
N VAL A 95 4.09 22.33 -12.50
CA VAL A 95 4.53 21.25 -13.39
C VAL A 95 5.65 20.44 -12.77
N ASN A 96 6.69 21.09 -12.23
CA ASN A 96 7.80 20.37 -11.61
C ASN A 96 7.59 20.12 -10.11
N SER A 97 6.64 20.81 -9.48
CA SER A 97 6.28 20.63 -8.06
C SER A 97 4.76 20.51 -7.83
N PRO A 98 4.07 19.56 -8.50
CA PRO A 98 2.61 19.41 -8.39
C PRO A 98 2.15 19.03 -6.98
N ALA A 99 2.98 18.33 -6.20
CA ALA A 99 2.67 17.98 -4.81
C ALA A 99 2.59 19.24 -3.93
N THR A 100 3.60 20.12 -3.99
CA THR A 100 3.60 21.40 -3.28
C THR A 100 2.43 22.28 -3.68
N PHE A 101 2.10 22.34 -4.98
CA PHE A 101 0.90 23.04 -5.44
C PHE A 101 -0.37 22.46 -4.81
N SER A 102 -0.52 21.13 -4.78
CA SER A 102 -1.68 20.44 -4.19
C SER A 102 -1.84 20.75 -2.70
N GLU A 103 -0.74 20.81 -1.95
CA GLU A 103 -0.74 21.17 -0.52
C GLU A 103 -1.20 22.62 -0.33
N GLN A 104 -0.60 23.56 -1.07
CA GLN A 104 -0.95 24.98 -1.03
C GLN A 104 -2.40 25.23 -1.47
N LEU A 105 -2.85 24.55 -2.52
CA LEU A 105 -4.23 24.61 -2.99
C LEU A 105 -5.18 24.15 -1.89
N THR A 106 -4.90 23.01 -1.24
CA THR A 106 -5.76 22.47 -0.18
C THR A 106 -5.87 23.45 0.99
N ALA A 107 -4.75 24.02 1.45
CA ALA A 107 -4.76 25.03 2.51
C ALA A 107 -5.59 26.26 2.14
N HIS A 108 -5.45 26.74 0.90
CA HIS A 108 -6.23 27.86 0.37
C HIS A 108 -7.74 27.56 0.28
N LEU A 109 -8.11 26.37 -0.20
CA LEU A 109 -9.51 25.96 -0.31
C LEU A 109 -10.18 25.85 1.06
N TRP A 110 -9.45 25.44 2.10
CA TRP A 110 -9.95 25.49 3.47
C TRP A 110 -10.15 26.92 3.96
N ALA A 111 -9.13 27.77 3.82
CA ALA A 111 -9.19 29.16 4.27
C ALA A 111 -10.29 29.99 3.58
N THR A 112 -10.70 29.58 2.38
CA THR A 112 -11.73 30.26 1.58
C THR A 112 -13.07 29.53 1.53
N HIS A 113 -13.23 28.45 2.31
CA HIS A 113 -14.44 27.62 2.35
C HIS A 113 -14.86 27.04 0.98
N GLN A 114 -13.91 26.84 0.07
CA GLN A 114 -14.14 26.22 -1.24
C GLN A 114 -13.91 24.70 -1.23
N ILE A 115 -13.45 24.14 -0.10
CA ILE A 115 -13.05 22.73 0.03
C ILE A 115 -14.21 21.75 -0.23
N ASP A 116 -15.43 22.09 0.18
CA ASP A 116 -16.58 21.18 0.01
C ASP A 116 -17.01 21.07 -1.45
N ALA A 117 -17.04 22.19 -2.17
CA ALA A 117 -17.31 22.20 -3.61
C ALA A 117 -16.23 21.42 -4.38
N PHE A 118 -14.95 21.59 -4.01
CA PHE A 118 -13.85 20.83 -4.58
C PHE A 118 -14.00 19.32 -4.34
N ARG A 119 -14.32 18.92 -3.10
CA ARG A 119 -14.51 17.50 -2.74
C ARG A 119 -15.67 16.88 -3.49
N ALA A 120 -16.81 17.58 -3.57
CA ALA A 120 -17.97 17.12 -4.33
C ALA A 120 -17.63 16.91 -5.82
N ALA A 121 -16.93 17.87 -6.42
CA ALA A 121 -16.48 17.78 -7.82
C ALA A 121 -15.49 16.62 -8.04
N ALA A 122 -14.55 16.40 -7.11
CA ALA A 122 -13.61 15.29 -7.18
C ALA A 122 -14.31 13.92 -7.10
N VAL A 123 -15.28 13.77 -6.18
CA VAL A 123 -16.09 12.55 -6.04
C VAL A 123 -16.89 12.29 -7.32
N GLU A 124 -17.55 13.32 -7.86
CA GLU A 124 -18.33 13.21 -9.09
C GLU A 124 -17.44 12.84 -10.30
N TYR A 125 -16.26 13.46 -10.41
CA TYR A 125 -15.29 13.15 -11.46
C TYR A 125 -14.82 11.69 -11.40
N VAL A 126 -14.42 11.22 -10.22
CA VAL A 126 -13.96 9.83 -10.04
C VAL A 126 -15.09 8.86 -10.37
N ALA A 127 -16.32 9.12 -9.91
CA ALA A 127 -17.46 8.27 -10.21
C ALA A 127 -17.73 8.15 -11.72
N LYS A 128 -17.68 9.27 -12.46
CA LYS A 128 -17.87 9.27 -13.92
C LYS A 128 -16.72 8.56 -14.65
N SER A 129 -15.48 8.82 -14.25
CA SER A 129 -14.31 8.18 -14.84
C SER A 129 -14.34 6.66 -14.64
N SER A 130 -14.71 6.19 -13.44
CA SER A 130 -14.82 4.76 -13.16
C SER A 130 -15.98 4.11 -13.92
N ALA A 131 -17.12 4.78 -14.02
CA ALA A 131 -18.28 4.27 -14.77
C ALA A 131 -18.00 4.15 -16.28
N ALA A 132 -17.14 5.01 -16.84
CA ALA A 132 -16.78 4.98 -18.26
C ALA A 132 -15.81 3.84 -18.63
N SER A 133 -15.18 3.18 -17.65
CA SER A 133 -14.23 2.10 -17.88
C SER A 133 -14.28 1.11 -16.71
N PRO A 134 -15.25 0.17 -16.72
CA PRO A 134 -15.41 -0.80 -15.64
C PRO A 134 -14.15 -1.63 -15.45
N ASP A 135 -13.94 -2.11 -14.22
CA ASP A 135 -12.79 -2.94 -13.89
C ASP A 135 -12.78 -4.22 -14.74
N GLN A 136 -11.58 -4.60 -15.17
CA GLN A 136 -11.40 -5.87 -15.87
C GLN A 136 -11.65 -7.03 -14.91
N PRO A 137 -12.26 -8.14 -15.39
CA PRO A 137 -12.39 -9.35 -14.59
C PRO A 137 -11.02 -9.80 -14.07
N LEU A 138 -10.97 -10.22 -12.81
CA LEU A 138 -9.75 -10.77 -12.24
C LEU A 138 -9.46 -12.14 -12.88
N PRO A 139 -8.20 -12.49 -13.14
CA PRO A 139 -7.83 -13.80 -13.69
C PRO A 139 -8.17 -14.95 -12.72
N VAL A 140 -8.27 -14.65 -11.43
CA VAL A 140 -8.64 -15.55 -10.36
C VAL A 140 -9.14 -14.71 -9.17
N HIS A 141 -9.99 -15.27 -8.30
CA HIS A 141 -10.47 -14.54 -7.10
C HIS A 141 -9.30 -14.14 -6.19
N ARG A 142 -9.50 -13.16 -5.31
CA ARG A 142 -8.41 -12.76 -4.39
C ARG A 142 -8.34 -13.73 -3.22
N LEU A 143 -7.14 -14.18 -2.91
CA LEU A 143 -6.81 -14.99 -1.75
C LEU A 143 -5.90 -14.20 -0.80
N GLY A 144 -6.38 -13.91 0.39
CA GLY A 144 -5.58 -13.32 1.47
C GLY A 144 -5.27 -14.32 2.56
N ILE A 145 -4.05 -14.29 3.08
CA ILE A 145 -3.60 -15.18 4.14
C ILE A 145 -2.86 -14.35 5.19
N ALA A 146 -3.28 -14.45 6.45
CA ALA A 146 -2.60 -13.87 7.59
C ALA A 146 -2.11 -14.97 8.52
N VAL A 147 -0.82 -15.00 8.79
CA VAL A 147 -0.17 -15.92 9.73
C VAL A 147 0.27 -15.11 10.94
N ILE A 148 -0.18 -15.49 12.14
CA ILE A 148 0.03 -14.70 13.36
C ILE A 148 0.58 -15.56 14.50
N GLY A 149 1.22 -14.93 15.48
CA GLY A 149 1.53 -15.60 16.75
C GLY A 149 2.79 -16.45 16.77
N GLN A 150 3.71 -16.25 15.82
CA GLN A 150 5.01 -16.90 15.83
C GLN A 150 5.68 -16.74 17.21
N GLY A 151 6.14 -17.86 17.79
CA GLY A 151 6.85 -17.87 19.07
C GLY A 151 5.96 -17.78 20.31
N VAL A 152 4.63 -17.78 20.18
CA VAL A 152 3.70 -17.87 21.32
C VAL A 152 3.46 -19.33 21.68
N GLN A 153 3.79 -19.70 22.92
CA GLN A 153 3.61 -21.06 23.45
C GLN A 153 2.25 -21.25 24.12
N GLU A 154 1.79 -20.24 24.85
CA GLU A 154 0.52 -20.24 25.57
C GLU A 154 -0.27 -18.98 25.21
N ASN A 155 -1.57 -19.12 24.97
CA ASN A 155 -2.44 -18.02 24.60
C ASN A 155 -3.64 -17.93 25.55
N HIS A 156 -3.81 -16.76 26.18
CA HIS A 156 -4.97 -16.44 27.01
C HIS A 156 -5.89 -15.39 26.35
N TYR A 157 -5.52 -14.92 25.17
CA TYR A 157 -6.27 -13.95 24.39
C TYR A 157 -7.24 -14.65 23.42
N ARG A 158 -8.49 -14.21 23.38
CA ARG A 158 -9.50 -14.79 22.47
C ARG A 158 -9.27 -14.31 21.04
N LEU A 159 -8.58 -15.14 20.25
CA LEU A 159 -8.20 -14.82 18.87
C LEU A 159 -9.38 -14.74 17.90
N PHE A 160 -9.13 -13.99 16.83
CA PHE A 160 -9.98 -13.84 15.65
C PHE A 160 -11.36 -13.27 15.94
N ARG A 161 -11.57 -12.61 17.08
CA ARG A 161 -12.91 -12.16 17.53
C ARG A 161 -13.66 -11.37 16.45
N LYS A 162 -12.95 -10.54 15.68
CA LYS A 162 -13.51 -9.72 14.59
C LYS A 162 -13.65 -10.47 13.26
N LEU A 163 -12.87 -11.52 13.03
CA LEU A 163 -12.92 -12.35 11.82
C LEU A 163 -13.95 -13.49 11.92
N ARG A 164 -14.20 -14.03 13.12
CA ARG A 164 -15.18 -15.12 13.33
C ARG A 164 -16.57 -14.82 12.75
N PRO A 165 -17.16 -13.61 12.89
CA PRO A 165 -18.46 -13.32 12.28
C PRO A 165 -18.46 -13.35 10.75
N GLN A 166 -17.29 -13.32 10.11
CA GLN A 166 -17.14 -13.25 8.65
C GLN A 166 -16.98 -14.62 8.00
N GLY A 167 -16.70 -15.69 8.77
CA GLY A 167 -16.41 -17.00 8.21
C GLY A 167 -16.56 -18.14 9.21
N VAL A 168 -15.87 -19.25 8.95
CA VAL A 168 -15.85 -20.44 9.80
C VAL A 168 -14.59 -20.45 10.66
N TYR A 169 -14.76 -20.60 11.97
CA TYR A 169 -13.68 -20.74 12.93
C TYR A 169 -13.35 -22.21 13.17
N PHE A 170 -12.11 -22.60 12.96
CA PHE A 170 -11.60 -23.96 13.13
C PHE A 170 -10.80 -24.05 14.43
N THR A 171 -11.15 -25.01 15.28
CA THR A 171 -10.48 -25.21 16.60
C THR A 171 -9.52 -26.40 16.63
N HIS A 172 -9.52 -27.23 15.57
CA HIS A 172 -8.72 -28.45 15.46
C HIS A 172 -7.92 -28.50 14.14
N VAL A 173 -7.31 -27.37 13.78
CA VAL A 173 -6.37 -27.33 12.66
C VAL A 173 -5.15 -28.18 12.99
N LYS A 174 -4.68 -28.98 12.04
CA LYS A 174 -3.42 -29.72 12.17
C LYS A 174 -2.29 -28.85 11.58
N PRO A 175 -1.35 -28.35 12.42
CA PRO A 175 -0.40 -27.31 12.03
C PRO A 175 0.84 -27.82 11.27
N GLU A 176 1.02 -29.13 11.15
CA GLU A 176 2.27 -29.73 10.66
C GLU A 176 2.60 -29.25 9.23
N ASN A 177 3.79 -28.69 9.07
CA ASN A 177 4.26 -28.06 7.83
C ASN A 177 3.31 -26.96 7.30
N GLY A 178 2.57 -26.31 8.21
CA GLY A 178 1.54 -25.34 7.85
C GLY A 178 2.08 -24.17 7.03
N LEU A 179 3.12 -23.49 7.52
CA LEU A 179 3.72 -22.36 6.80
C LEU A 179 4.26 -22.77 5.42
N ALA A 180 4.91 -23.92 5.31
CA ALA A 180 5.39 -24.45 4.03
C ALA A 180 4.23 -24.70 3.06
N ALA A 181 3.13 -25.30 3.54
CA ALA A 181 1.93 -25.51 2.71
C ALA A 181 1.29 -24.21 2.22
N LEU A 182 1.29 -23.15 3.04
CA LEU A 182 0.80 -21.83 2.62
C LEU A 182 1.71 -21.18 1.57
N ILE A 183 3.02 -21.28 1.75
CA ILE A 183 4.01 -20.78 0.78
C ILE A 183 3.88 -21.53 -0.56
N ASP A 184 3.75 -22.85 -0.52
CA ASP A 184 3.55 -23.69 -1.71
C ASP A 184 2.26 -23.33 -2.44
N ALA A 185 1.17 -23.06 -1.72
CA ALA A 185 -0.09 -22.61 -2.31
C ALA A 185 0.08 -21.26 -3.04
N VAL A 186 0.78 -20.29 -2.43
CA VAL A 186 1.07 -18.99 -3.07
C VAL A 186 1.94 -19.19 -4.32
N ALA A 187 2.99 -20.01 -4.24
CA ALA A 187 3.87 -20.28 -5.38
C ALA A 187 3.12 -20.96 -6.54
N LYS A 188 2.27 -21.96 -6.23
CA LYS A 188 1.43 -22.65 -7.21
C LYS A 188 0.47 -21.67 -7.90
N ARG A 189 -0.19 -20.79 -7.13
CA ARG A 189 -1.10 -19.78 -7.67
C ARG A 189 -0.38 -18.75 -8.54
N ALA A 190 0.85 -18.36 -8.16
CA ALA A 190 1.70 -17.48 -8.96
C ALA A 190 2.13 -18.10 -10.29
N ALA A 191 2.45 -19.39 -10.30
CA ALA A 191 2.75 -20.13 -11.52
C ALA A 191 1.52 -20.30 -12.44
N ALA A 192 0.33 -20.49 -11.86
CA ALA A 192 -0.92 -20.66 -12.61
C ALA A 192 -1.47 -19.35 -13.20
N HIS A 193 -1.24 -18.23 -12.51
CA HIS A 193 -1.79 -16.91 -12.88
C HIS A 193 -0.70 -15.83 -12.95
N PRO A 194 0.35 -16.00 -13.79
CA PRO A 194 1.50 -15.10 -13.78
C PRO A 194 1.09 -13.67 -14.17
N SER A 195 1.35 -12.73 -13.27
CA SER A 195 1.21 -11.31 -13.54
C SER A 195 2.14 -10.49 -12.63
N PRO A 196 2.77 -9.41 -13.14
CA PRO A 196 3.66 -8.57 -12.35
C PRO A 196 2.97 -8.07 -11.07
N TYR A 197 3.61 -8.30 -9.92
CA TYR A 197 3.14 -7.89 -8.60
C TYR A 197 1.72 -8.39 -8.24
N ALA A 198 1.25 -9.49 -8.85
CA ALA A 198 -0.06 -10.06 -8.55
C ALA A 198 -0.06 -10.99 -7.33
N HIS A 199 1.12 -11.47 -6.92
CA HIS A 199 1.29 -12.39 -5.78
C HIS A 199 2.35 -11.82 -4.85
N TRP A 200 2.04 -11.81 -3.55
CA TRP A 200 2.88 -11.18 -2.54
C TRP A 200 3.12 -12.09 -1.35
N TYR A 201 4.34 -12.02 -0.84
CA TYR A 201 4.68 -12.53 0.47
C TYR A 201 5.36 -11.42 1.29
N ILE A 202 4.76 -11.08 2.43
CA ILE A 202 5.21 -10.05 3.35
C ILE A 202 5.50 -10.72 4.68
N ASP A 203 6.75 -10.64 5.16
CA ASP A 203 7.21 -11.31 6.37
C ASP A 203 7.79 -10.31 7.40
N GLY A 204 7.37 -10.41 8.66
CA GLY A 204 7.87 -9.56 9.75
C GLY A 204 9.28 -9.93 10.25
N GLY A 205 9.84 -11.04 9.81
CA GLY A 205 11.12 -11.58 10.26
C GLY A 205 11.96 -12.08 9.10
N VAL A 206 12.63 -13.22 9.30
CA VAL A 206 13.42 -13.87 8.25
C VAL A 206 12.48 -14.65 7.34
N SER A 207 12.42 -14.26 6.08
CA SER A 207 11.57 -14.92 5.10
C SER A 207 12.16 -16.29 4.74
N PRO A 208 11.44 -17.40 5.00
CA PRO A 208 11.83 -18.73 4.51
C PRO A 208 11.64 -18.88 3.00
N ALA A 209 10.99 -17.92 2.34
CA ALA A 209 10.64 -17.95 0.92
C ALA A 209 11.33 -16.83 0.13
N ALA A 210 12.61 -16.57 0.45
CA ALA A 210 13.44 -15.70 -0.36
C ALA A 210 13.50 -16.27 -1.79
N ASN A 211 13.20 -15.43 -2.79
CA ASN A 211 13.28 -15.74 -4.23
C ASN A 211 12.20 -16.70 -4.79
N LEU A 212 10.98 -16.69 -4.24
CA LEU A 212 9.84 -17.33 -4.91
C LEU A 212 9.59 -16.70 -6.29
N GLN A 213 9.69 -17.51 -7.34
CA GLN A 213 9.46 -17.04 -8.70
C GLN A 213 8.02 -16.55 -8.88
N GLY A 214 7.84 -15.37 -9.46
CA GLY A 214 6.51 -14.78 -9.71
C GLY A 214 5.84 -14.17 -8.47
N VAL A 215 6.52 -14.16 -7.32
CA VAL A 215 6.01 -13.60 -6.06
C VAL A 215 6.88 -12.42 -5.63
N SER A 216 6.26 -11.28 -5.36
CA SER A 216 6.92 -10.12 -4.76
C SER A 216 7.12 -10.38 -3.27
N CYS A 217 8.37 -10.60 -2.87
CA CYS A 217 8.73 -10.87 -1.48
C CYS A 217 9.35 -9.64 -0.82
N ILE A 218 8.84 -9.25 0.34
CA ILE A 218 9.47 -8.25 1.21
C ILE A 218 9.51 -8.78 2.64
N SER A 219 10.61 -8.52 3.35
CA SER A 219 10.69 -8.87 4.76
C SER A 219 11.37 -7.81 5.60
N TYR A 220 10.91 -7.68 6.84
CA TYR A 220 11.44 -6.73 7.80
C TYR A 220 12.91 -7.01 8.14
N ALA A 221 13.30 -8.30 8.23
CA ALA A 221 14.68 -8.67 8.48
C ALA A 221 15.59 -8.38 7.29
N ALA A 222 15.12 -8.58 6.05
CA ALA A 222 15.91 -8.24 4.86
C ALA A 222 16.15 -6.72 4.74
N LEU A 223 15.24 -5.91 5.27
CA LEU A 223 15.35 -4.46 5.32
C LEU A 223 16.18 -3.93 6.50
N ALA A 224 16.77 -4.79 7.34
CA ALA A 224 17.54 -4.36 8.51
C ALA A 224 18.65 -3.34 8.18
N PRO A 225 19.46 -3.48 7.10
CA PRO A 225 20.45 -2.46 6.74
C PRO A 225 19.84 -1.10 6.43
N ALA A 226 18.76 -1.08 5.65
CA ALA A 226 18.07 0.16 5.29
C ALA A 226 17.40 0.82 6.50
N ARG A 227 16.78 0.02 7.38
CA ARG A 227 16.23 0.50 8.65
C ARG A 227 17.32 1.10 9.53
N ALA A 228 18.46 0.44 9.68
CA ALA A 228 19.57 0.95 10.47
C ALA A 228 20.15 2.27 9.91
N ALA A 229 20.29 2.38 8.59
CA ALA A 229 20.73 3.62 7.94
C ALA A 229 19.74 4.78 8.19
N LEU A 230 18.44 4.49 8.10
CA LEU A 230 17.39 5.47 8.35
C LEU A 230 17.32 5.87 9.84
N GLN A 231 17.35 4.92 10.76
CA GLN A 231 17.36 5.16 12.20
C GLN A 231 18.59 6.00 12.61
N SER A 232 19.76 5.73 12.05
CA SER A 232 20.97 6.54 12.31
C SER A 232 20.80 8.01 11.88
N ARG A 233 20.11 8.26 10.76
CA ARG A 233 19.77 9.62 10.31
C ARG A 233 18.75 10.27 11.24
N MET A 234 17.71 9.54 11.65
CA MET A 234 16.71 10.03 12.59
C MET A 234 17.35 10.43 13.92
N GLN A 235 18.27 9.60 14.43
CA GLN A 235 19.01 9.87 15.66
C GLN A 235 19.83 11.17 15.56
N LYS A 236 20.55 11.39 14.45
CA LYS A 236 21.31 12.64 14.24
C LYS A 236 20.44 13.89 14.23
N ILE A 237 19.20 13.78 13.75
CA ILE A 237 18.25 14.91 13.76
C ILE A 237 17.71 15.13 15.18
N TYR A 238 17.45 14.05 15.91
CA TYR A 238 16.94 14.11 17.28
C TYR A 238 17.99 14.64 18.28
N GLU A 239 19.27 14.36 18.05
CA GLU A 239 20.40 14.86 18.85
C GLU A 239 20.79 16.31 18.51
N ALA A 240 20.17 16.92 17.50
CA ALA A 240 20.40 18.34 17.20
C ALA A 240 19.81 19.25 18.29
N SER A 241 20.49 20.35 18.59
CA SER A 241 20.19 21.25 19.73
C SER A 241 18.76 21.82 19.76
N VAL A 242 18.07 21.81 18.62
CA VAL A 242 16.65 22.16 18.49
C VAL A 242 15.99 21.14 17.57
N PHE A 243 15.05 20.35 18.11
CA PHE A 243 14.24 19.44 17.31
C PHE A 243 13.11 20.19 16.62
N ASP A 244 13.05 20.09 15.29
CA ASP A 244 11.97 20.63 14.46
C ASP A 244 11.21 19.47 13.78
N PRO A 245 9.95 19.18 14.19
CA PRO A 245 9.13 18.12 13.62
C PRO A 245 8.86 18.25 12.11
N GLU A 246 8.70 19.47 11.60
CA GLU A 246 8.42 19.70 10.17
C GLU A 246 9.68 19.53 9.32
N ALA A 247 10.82 20.01 9.82
CA ALA A 247 12.12 19.74 9.19
C ALA A 247 12.44 18.24 9.20
N PHE A 248 12.11 17.53 10.29
CA PHE A 248 12.25 16.08 10.37
C PHE A 248 11.39 15.38 9.31
N ARG A 249 10.09 15.71 9.22
CA ARG A 249 9.18 15.15 8.22
C ARG A 249 9.67 15.41 6.79
N THR A 250 10.13 16.63 6.52
CA THR A 250 10.65 17.03 5.21
C THR A 250 11.90 16.23 4.83
N ARG A 251 12.85 16.06 5.76
CA ARG A 251 14.06 15.27 5.52
C ARG A 251 13.76 13.78 5.27
N MET A 252 12.79 13.22 6.00
CA MET A 252 12.33 11.84 5.77
C MET A 252 11.72 11.69 4.38
N ALA A 253 10.86 12.64 3.96
CA ALA A 253 10.24 12.63 2.64
C ALA A 253 11.25 12.81 1.48
N GLN A 254 12.37 13.50 1.73
CA GLN A 254 13.44 13.74 0.75
C GLN A 254 14.48 12.62 0.68
N THR A 255 14.43 11.64 1.59
CA THR A 255 15.41 10.55 1.61
C THR A 255 15.30 9.70 0.35
N GLY A 256 16.39 9.60 -0.42
CA GLY A 256 16.49 8.71 -1.58
C GLY A 256 16.63 7.23 -1.21
N ALA A 257 16.40 6.35 -2.19
CA ALA A 257 16.50 4.90 -1.98
C ALA A 257 17.96 4.46 -1.79
N ALA A 258 18.87 4.89 -2.68
CA ALA A 258 20.31 4.66 -2.59
C ALA A 258 20.93 5.18 -1.28
N GLU A 259 20.39 6.26 -0.74
CA GLU A 259 20.83 6.91 0.49
C GLU A 259 20.69 6.05 1.76
N ILE A 260 19.84 5.02 1.69
CA ILE A 260 19.63 4.02 2.74
C ILE A 260 19.94 2.61 2.25
N GLY A 261 20.66 2.46 1.12
CA GLY A 261 21.05 1.15 0.59
C GLY A 261 19.91 0.37 -0.07
N LEU A 262 18.80 1.02 -0.43
CA LEU A 262 17.75 0.47 -1.29
C LEU A 262 18.02 0.92 -2.73
N ASP A 263 19.07 0.40 -3.34
CA ASP A 263 19.30 0.56 -4.78
C ASP A 263 19.82 -0.77 -5.30
N SER A 264 18.90 -1.74 -5.33
CA SER A 264 19.25 -3.09 -5.75
C SER A 264 19.63 -3.11 -7.23
N GLY A 265 19.17 -2.13 -8.01
CA GLY A 265 19.28 -2.09 -9.47
C GLY A 265 18.43 -3.15 -10.18
N HIS A 266 17.72 -4.01 -9.44
CA HIS A 266 16.93 -5.12 -9.97
C HIS A 266 15.46 -4.74 -10.16
N ASP A 267 14.86 -4.06 -9.17
CA ASP A 267 13.46 -3.62 -9.22
C ASP A 267 13.29 -2.26 -8.55
N ALA A 268 13.48 -1.18 -9.33
CA ALA A 268 13.37 0.19 -8.85
C ALA A 268 11.97 0.54 -8.30
N LEU A 269 10.92 -0.16 -8.76
CA LEU A 269 9.57 0.04 -8.26
C LEU A 269 9.45 -0.54 -6.84
N LEU A 270 9.93 -1.77 -6.64
CA LEU A 270 9.94 -2.40 -5.33
C LEU A 270 10.86 -1.68 -4.34
N ASP A 271 12.03 -1.21 -4.79
CA ASP A 271 12.94 -0.39 -3.98
C ASP A 271 12.23 0.90 -3.52
N ARG A 272 11.51 1.57 -4.43
CA ARG A 272 10.70 2.76 -4.08
C ARG A 272 9.54 2.42 -3.14
N PHE A 273 8.91 1.26 -3.31
CA PHE A 273 7.88 0.78 -2.40
C PHE A 273 8.44 0.55 -0.99
N GLN A 274 9.54 -0.18 -0.86
CA GLN A 274 10.22 -0.42 0.42
C GLN A 274 10.67 0.88 1.10
N LEU A 275 11.21 1.83 0.33
CA LEU A 275 11.52 3.17 0.83
C LEU A 275 10.27 3.84 1.41
N SER A 276 9.16 3.87 0.67
CA SER A 276 7.90 4.47 1.14
C SER A 276 7.35 3.80 2.41
N LEU A 277 7.49 2.47 2.53
CA LEU A 277 7.11 1.78 3.76
C LEU A 277 7.89 2.30 4.95
N LEU A 278 9.20 2.52 4.78
CA LEU A 278 10.10 2.98 5.84
C LEU A 278 10.07 4.49 6.09
N THR A 279 9.63 5.33 5.16
CA THR A 279 9.63 6.79 5.35
C THR A 279 8.25 7.37 5.61
N GLU A 280 7.19 6.72 5.15
CA GLU A 280 5.80 7.21 5.27
C GLU A 280 4.97 6.42 6.29
N GLY A 281 5.35 5.16 6.54
CA GLY A 281 4.69 4.35 7.56
C GLY A 281 5.18 4.70 8.96
N SER A 282 4.27 5.11 9.85
CA SER A 282 4.62 5.34 11.25
C SER A 282 4.98 4.01 11.93
N GLY A 283 6.16 3.92 12.55
CA GLY A 283 6.59 2.75 13.33
C GLY A 283 7.07 1.55 12.51
N THR A 284 7.01 1.60 11.18
CA THR A 284 7.49 0.52 10.28
C THR A 284 9.01 0.35 10.30
N GLN A 285 9.75 1.33 10.82
CA GLN A 285 11.19 1.27 11.00
C GLN A 285 11.57 0.49 12.27
N VAL A 286 10.61 0.30 13.18
CA VAL A 286 10.83 -0.06 14.59
C VAL A 286 10.09 -1.35 14.97
N PHE A 287 8.88 -1.55 14.47
CA PHE A 287 8.04 -2.68 14.86
C PHE A 287 7.67 -3.55 13.66
N ALA A 288 8.05 -4.83 13.72
CA ALA A 288 7.77 -5.83 12.69
C ALA A 288 6.26 -5.99 12.42
N THR A 289 5.42 -5.96 13.46
CA THR A 289 3.96 -6.07 13.33
C THR A 289 3.38 -4.89 12.55
N THR A 290 3.81 -3.67 12.88
CA THR A 290 3.43 -2.45 12.16
C THR A 290 3.94 -2.46 10.71
N PHE A 291 5.16 -2.94 10.49
CA PHE A 291 5.70 -3.13 9.14
C PHE A 291 4.80 -4.04 8.29
N VAL A 292 4.47 -5.24 8.78
CA VAL A 292 3.63 -6.20 8.04
C VAL A 292 2.24 -5.63 7.79
N GLN A 293 1.61 -5.01 8.79
CA GLN A 293 0.30 -4.39 8.64
C GLN A 293 0.30 -3.28 7.58
N TRP A 294 1.29 -2.37 7.65
CA TRP A 294 1.40 -1.25 6.72
C TRP A 294 1.72 -1.73 5.31
N ALA A 295 2.66 -2.67 5.18
CA ALA A 295 3.05 -3.26 3.91
C ALA A 295 1.90 -4.00 3.23
N ALA A 296 1.11 -4.80 3.98
CA ALA A 296 -0.08 -5.46 3.47
C ALA A 296 -1.12 -4.45 2.98
N ARG A 297 -1.38 -3.39 3.76
CA ARG A 297 -2.29 -2.31 3.36
C ARG A 297 -1.83 -1.63 2.07
N GLU A 298 -0.56 -1.23 1.98
CA GLU A 298 -0.04 -0.53 0.81
C GLU A 298 0.07 -1.44 -0.41
N ALA A 299 0.40 -2.72 -0.25
CA ALA A 299 0.35 -3.70 -1.35
C ALA A 299 -1.09 -3.86 -1.87
N LEU A 300 -2.09 -4.04 -0.99
CA LEU A 300 -3.50 -4.11 -1.37
C LEU A 300 -3.98 -2.85 -2.08
N ARG A 301 -3.61 -1.66 -1.56
CA ARG A 301 -4.03 -0.38 -2.12
C ARG A 301 -3.40 -0.08 -3.48
N ARG A 302 -2.10 -0.37 -3.61
CA ARG A 302 -1.29 0.08 -4.75
C ARG A 302 -1.11 -1.01 -5.82
N ALA A 303 -0.69 -2.20 -5.41
CA ALA A 303 -0.46 -3.32 -6.33
C ALA A 303 -1.75 -4.09 -6.65
N GLN A 304 -2.73 -4.05 -5.74
CA GLN A 304 -3.99 -4.79 -5.83
C GLN A 304 -3.79 -6.28 -6.21
N PRO A 305 -3.03 -7.04 -5.41
CA PRO A 305 -2.67 -8.42 -5.74
C PRO A 305 -3.86 -9.38 -5.66
N VAL A 306 -3.81 -10.45 -6.46
CA VAL A 306 -4.76 -11.57 -6.39
C VAL A 306 -4.36 -12.59 -5.34
N THR A 307 -3.14 -12.52 -4.82
CA THR A 307 -2.67 -13.35 -3.69
C THR A 307 -1.80 -12.54 -2.74
N LEU A 308 -2.12 -12.57 -1.45
CA LEU A 308 -1.31 -11.95 -0.41
C LEU A 308 -1.13 -12.92 0.76
N LEU A 309 0.11 -13.25 1.09
CA LEU A 309 0.48 -13.89 2.35
C LEU A 309 1.20 -12.87 3.23
N ALA A 310 0.63 -12.56 4.39
CA ALA A 310 1.20 -11.67 5.39
C ALA A 310 1.50 -12.45 6.67
N ARG A 311 2.77 -12.59 7.02
CA ARG A 311 3.23 -13.29 8.23
C ARG A 311 3.75 -12.30 9.26
N PHE A 312 3.05 -12.24 10.38
CA PHE A 312 3.37 -11.39 11.51
C PHE A 312 4.30 -12.14 12.47
N THR A 313 5.48 -11.58 12.70
CA THR A 313 6.48 -12.10 13.63
C THR A 313 6.58 -11.20 14.86
N PRO A 314 7.22 -11.64 15.96
CA PRO A 314 7.33 -10.83 17.17
C PRO A 314 8.01 -9.49 16.89
N ARG A 315 7.37 -8.40 17.30
CA ARG A 315 7.99 -7.07 17.41
C ARG A 315 8.89 -7.01 18.64
N GLN A 316 9.78 -6.03 18.64
CA GLN A 316 10.51 -5.66 19.84
C GLN A 316 9.57 -5.08 20.91
N ARG A 317 9.99 -5.17 22.18
CA ARG A 317 9.32 -4.50 23.30
C ARG A 317 9.34 -2.98 23.12
N GLU A 318 8.29 -2.34 23.60
CA GLU A 318 8.25 -0.89 23.69
C GLU A 318 9.35 -0.41 24.63
N ASN A 319 10.15 0.53 24.14
CA ASN A 319 11.24 1.17 24.88
C ASN A 319 11.25 2.67 24.54
N PRO A 320 11.99 3.50 25.28
CA PRO A 320 12.21 4.90 24.91
C PRO A 320 12.74 5.05 23.48
N MET A 321 12.35 6.12 22.78
CA MET A 321 12.63 6.30 21.35
C MET A 321 14.12 6.23 21.00
N ASN A 322 14.99 6.79 21.84
CA ASN A 322 16.44 6.72 21.68
C ASN A 322 16.98 5.28 21.70
N GLU A 323 16.34 4.38 22.45
CA GLU A 323 16.69 2.96 22.48
C GLU A 323 16.14 2.22 21.27
N LEU A 324 14.91 2.55 20.85
CA LEU A 324 14.26 1.98 19.66
C LEU A 324 15.02 2.31 18.36
N LEU A 325 15.64 3.48 18.28
CA LEU A 325 16.46 3.90 17.13
C LEU A 325 17.90 3.36 17.16
N ALA A 326 18.28 2.65 18.23
CA ALA A 326 19.64 2.13 18.42
C ALA A 326 19.75 0.61 18.12
N GLU A 327 18.87 0.05 17.28
CA GLU A 327 18.79 -1.38 16.96
C GLU A 327 20.11 -1.96 16.44
N ALA A 328 20.88 -1.19 15.67
CA ALA A 328 22.21 -1.60 15.21
C ALA A 328 23.22 -1.84 16.34
N ARG A 329 22.96 -1.29 17.54
CA ARG A 329 23.85 -1.37 18.71
C ARG A 329 23.39 -2.42 19.74
N ARG A 330 22.15 -2.91 19.67
CA ARG A 330 21.58 -3.85 20.65
C ARG A 330 20.59 -4.80 19.98
N ARG A 331 20.67 -6.09 20.31
CA ARG A 331 19.61 -7.04 19.94
C ARG A 331 18.36 -6.72 20.76
N PRO A 332 17.21 -6.48 20.10
CA PRO A 332 16.01 -6.14 20.83
C PRO A 332 15.43 -7.36 21.54
N GLU A 333 14.87 -7.13 22.73
CA GLU A 333 14.03 -8.12 23.39
C GLU A 333 12.67 -8.16 22.68
N LEU A 334 12.23 -9.36 22.30
CA LEU A 334 10.99 -9.56 21.56
C LEU A 334 9.80 -9.72 22.50
N ASP A 335 8.62 -9.36 22.00
CA ASP A 335 7.35 -9.46 22.72
C ASP A 335 6.32 -10.30 21.95
N PRO A 336 6.44 -11.64 21.92
CA PRO A 336 5.51 -12.50 21.18
C PRO A 336 4.04 -12.31 21.60
N GLN A 337 3.79 -12.10 22.89
CA GLN A 337 2.43 -11.95 23.44
C GLN A 337 1.77 -10.64 22.99
N GLY A 338 2.46 -9.50 23.16
CA GLY A 338 1.96 -8.23 22.65
C GLY A 338 1.82 -8.23 21.13
N SER A 339 2.74 -8.89 20.43
CA SER A 339 2.69 -9.04 18.98
C SER A 339 1.49 -9.85 18.49
N LEU A 340 1.04 -10.84 19.26
CA LEU A 340 -0.15 -11.63 18.91
C LEU A 340 -1.42 -10.77 18.87
N VAL A 341 -1.56 -9.85 19.83
CA VAL A 341 -2.71 -8.92 19.87
C VAL A 341 -2.68 -7.96 18.68
N ASP A 342 -1.49 -7.41 18.38
CA ASP A 342 -1.29 -6.55 17.21
C ASP A 342 -1.60 -7.31 15.91
N ALA A 343 -1.13 -8.54 15.80
CA ALA A 343 -1.27 -9.39 14.62
C ALA A 343 -2.72 -9.86 14.39
N ASP A 344 -3.49 -10.17 15.45
CA ASP A 344 -4.92 -10.48 15.32
C ASP A 344 -5.71 -9.30 14.73
N MET A 345 -5.40 -8.08 15.21
CA MET A 345 -5.93 -6.85 14.64
C MET A 345 -5.43 -6.60 13.21
N GLY A 346 -4.14 -6.86 12.95
CA GLY A 346 -3.53 -6.77 11.63
C GLY A 346 -4.18 -7.70 10.60
N ALA A 347 -4.50 -8.94 10.98
CA ALA A 347 -5.24 -9.89 10.16
C ALA A 347 -6.64 -9.36 9.81
N TYR A 348 -7.35 -8.81 10.79
CA TYR A 348 -8.66 -8.19 10.56
C TYR A 348 -8.58 -6.97 9.62
N TYR A 349 -7.60 -6.09 9.80
CA TYR A 349 -7.40 -4.96 8.90
C TYR A 349 -6.99 -5.38 7.49
N THR A 350 -6.22 -6.46 7.35
CA THR A 350 -5.87 -7.03 6.04
C THR A 350 -7.12 -7.49 5.30
N TRP A 351 -8.01 -8.24 5.98
CA TRP A 351 -9.33 -8.60 5.45
C TRP A 351 -10.14 -7.37 5.01
N LEU A 352 -10.28 -6.37 5.88
CA LEU A 352 -11.03 -5.15 5.53
C LEU A 352 -10.47 -4.39 4.33
N ASN A 353 -9.14 -4.34 4.17
CA ASN A 353 -8.54 -3.69 3.02
C ASN A 353 -8.74 -4.51 1.73
N GLN A 354 -8.71 -5.84 1.80
CA GLN A 354 -9.02 -6.71 0.67
C GLN A 354 -10.47 -6.53 0.20
N GLN A 355 -11.42 -6.35 1.13
CA GLN A 355 -12.84 -6.09 0.83
C GLN A 355 -13.11 -4.75 0.12
N ARG A 356 -12.12 -3.85 0.05
CA ARG A 356 -12.25 -2.58 -0.68
C ARG A 356 -11.90 -2.69 -2.15
N LEU A 357 -11.37 -3.85 -2.58
CA LEU A 357 -10.94 -4.07 -3.95
C LEU A 357 -12.07 -4.67 -4.79
N ALA A 358 -12.00 -4.47 -6.10
CA ALA A 358 -12.88 -5.14 -7.05
C ALA A 358 -12.80 -6.68 -6.89
N GLY A 359 -13.94 -7.34 -7.04
CA GLY A 359 -14.10 -8.78 -6.86
C GLY A 359 -14.28 -9.23 -5.40
N ALA A 360 -14.52 -8.29 -4.47
CA ALA A 360 -14.70 -8.51 -3.03
C ALA A 360 -15.65 -9.69 -2.70
N GLU A 361 -16.74 -9.81 -3.45
CA GLU A 361 -17.78 -10.82 -3.29
C GLU A 361 -17.32 -12.26 -3.54
N GLN A 362 -16.25 -12.47 -4.31
CA GLN A 362 -15.66 -13.78 -4.58
C GLN A 362 -14.39 -14.04 -3.76
N THR A 363 -13.99 -13.09 -2.91
CA THR A 363 -12.71 -13.22 -2.21
C THR A 363 -12.71 -14.27 -1.12
N THR A 364 -11.54 -14.87 -0.92
CA THR A 364 -11.26 -15.81 0.15
C THR A 364 -10.18 -15.27 1.08
N PHE A 365 -10.24 -15.67 2.35
CA PHE A 365 -9.29 -15.24 3.36
C PHE A 365 -9.05 -16.32 4.41
N LEU A 366 -7.79 -16.51 4.80
CA LEU A 366 -7.38 -17.41 5.87
C LEU A 366 -6.58 -16.63 6.92
N ALA A 367 -6.99 -16.70 8.18
CA ALA A 367 -6.14 -16.31 9.31
C ALA A 367 -5.78 -17.56 10.12
N TRP A 368 -4.51 -17.79 10.38
CA TRP A 368 -4.02 -18.96 11.10
C TRP A 368 -3.09 -18.55 12.25
N PHE A 369 -3.30 -19.16 13.42
CA PHE A 369 -2.40 -19.04 14.56
C PHE A 369 -1.23 -20.00 14.33
N GLU A 370 -0.07 -19.45 13.98
CA GLU A 370 1.11 -20.18 13.53
C GLU A 370 1.51 -21.28 14.50
N ASP A 371 1.73 -22.47 13.96
CA ASP A 371 2.04 -23.72 14.68
C ASP A 371 0.98 -24.17 15.70
N GLN A 372 -0.22 -23.57 15.66
CA GLN A 372 -1.32 -23.85 16.58
C GLN A 372 -2.57 -24.34 15.84
N ARG A 373 -3.58 -24.73 16.63
CA ARG A 373 -4.79 -25.45 16.17
C ARG A 373 -5.94 -24.54 15.74
N GLU A 374 -5.74 -23.22 15.78
CA GLU A 374 -6.80 -22.25 15.55
C GLU A 374 -6.63 -21.55 14.19
N ALA A 375 -7.71 -21.49 13.41
CA ALA A 375 -7.78 -20.67 12.20
C ALA A 375 -9.19 -20.12 11.98
N VAL A 376 -9.30 -19.07 11.16
CA VAL A 376 -10.57 -18.64 10.56
C VAL A 376 -10.41 -18.65 9.05
N ALA A 377 -11.34 -19.33 8.36
CA ALA A 377 -11.44 -19.28 6.91
C ALA A 377 -12.72 -18.54 6.50
N ILE A 378 -12.61 -17.64 5.53
CA ILE A 378 -13.68 -16.82 4.99
C ILE A 378 -13.73 -17.02 3.48
N GLY A 379 -14.93 -17.16 2.92
CA GLY A 379 -15.14 -17.30 1.49
C GLY A 379 -16.62 -17.54 1.16
N PRO A 380 -17.02 -17.39 -0.12
CA PRO A 380 -18.42 -17.52 -0.53
C PRO A 380 -19.02 -18.92 -0.28
N GLY A 381 -18.17 -19.95 -0.25
CA GLY A 381 -18.58 -21.33 0.06
C GLY A 381 -18.60 -21.69 1.55
N LEU A 382 -18.39 -20.72 2.45
CA LEU A 382 -18.30 -20.95 3.89
C LEU A 382 -19.40 -20.20 4.62
N GLU A 383 -20.12 -20.89 5.52
CA GLU A 383 -21.17 -20.26 6.33
C GLU A 383 -20.56 -19.34 7.40
N PRO A 384 -20.86 -18.02 7.39
CA PRO A 384 -20.33 -17.08 8.37
C PRO A 384 -20.79 -17.40 9.80
N ALA A 385 -19.97 -17.01 10.78
CA ALA A 385 -20.22 -17.18 12.21
C ALA A 385 -20.39 -18.63 12.69
N LYS A 386 -19.90 -19.61 11.92
CA LYS A 386 -19.86 -21.02 12.33
C LYS A 386 -18.54 -21.39 12.98
N THR A 387 -18.57 -22.48 13.74
CA THR A 387 -17.38 -23.12 14.31
C THR A 387 -17.32 -24.56 13.83
N SER A 388 -16.13 -25.02 13.47
CA SER A 388 -15.83 -26.42 13.16
C SER A 388 -14.77 -26.93 14.12
N ASP A 389 -15.06 -28.08 14.73
CA ASP A 389 -14.16 -28.85 15.58
C ASP A 389 -13.59 -30.09 14.86
N THR A 390 -13.89 -30.25 13.57
CA THR A 390 -13.41 -31.37 12.77
C THR A 390 -11.89 -31.22 12.54
N PRO A 391 -11.08 -32.24 12.87
CA PRO A 391 -9.64 -32.21 12.63
C PRO A 391 -9.32 -31.97 11.15
N THR A 392 -8.73 -30.83 10.83
CA THR A 392 -8.51 -30.41 9.44
C THR A 392 -7.05 -30.00 9.20
N PRO A 393 -6.31 -30.68 8.30
CA PRO A 393 -4.99 -30.22 7.87
C PRO A 393 -5.03 -28.79 7.31
N LEU A 394 -4.06 -27.95 7.66
CA LEU A 394 -4.00 -26.57 7.12
C LEU A 394 -3.95 -26.55 5.58
N ARG A 395 -3.26 -27.53 4.97
CA ARG A 395 -3.21 -27.71 3.51
C ARG A 395 -4.60 -27.91 2.88
N ASP A 396 -5.51 -28.56 3.59
CA ASP A 396 -6.87 -28.82 3.10
C ASP A 396 -7.72 -27.57 3.23
N LEU A 397 -7.49 -26.76 4.29
CA LEU A 397 -8.15 -25.46 4.44
C LEU A 397 -7.76 -24.51 3.31
N ILE A 398 -6.47 -24.38 3.01
CA ILE A 398 -6.03 -23.49 1.92
C ILE A 398 -6.51 -23.99 0.56
N ALA A 399 -6.50 -25.30 0.31
CA ALA A 399 -7.01 -25.88 -0.93
C ALA A 399 -8.53 -25.66 -1.15
N ARG A 400 -9.31 -25.47 -0.09
CA ARG A 400 -10.73 -25.11 -0.18
C ARG A 400 -10.98 -23.64 -0.53
N LEU A 401 -9.96 -22.80 -0.37
CA LEU A 401 -10.03 -21.34 -0.60
C LEU A 401 -9.35 -20.91 -1.90
N ASP A 402 -8.51 -21.77 -2.47
CA ASP A 402 -7.80 -21.60 -3.76
C ASP A 402 -8.72 -21.88 -4.94
#